data_AF-A0A0K9NKI1-F1
#
_entry.id   AF-A0A0K9NKI1-F1
#
_cell.length_a   1.000
_cell.length_b   1.000
_cell.length_c   1.000
_cell.angle_alpha   90.00
_cell.angle_beta   90.00
_cell.angle_gamma   90.00
#
_symmetry.space_group_name_H-M   'P 1'
#
loop_
_entity.id
_entity.type
_entity.pdbx_description
1 polymer ?
#
loop_
_entity_poly.entity_id
_entity_poly.type
_entity_poly.pdbx_seq_one_letter_code
_entity_poly.pdbx_strand_id
1 'polypeptide(L)'
;MDGPRLLLPNAVPIFLAKLRPHRLIEPQNQKRERRTKRILEQGCLSVAMSIVNRTSFYGVAIPSSTLTSTVRARPFSTIHYPPRHGLPTGIRAEQSAVDPADKSVETMRKFSEQYARRSDTFFCVDKSVTSVVIKGLADHKTSLGAPLCPCRHYDDKAAEAKQGFWNCPCVPMRERKECHCMLFLTPDNDFAGTDQTITMEEISETVNGA
;
A
#
# COMPACT_ATOMS: atom_id res chain seq x y z
N MET A 1 -21.48 68.51 -2.85
CA MET A 1 -21.72 67.99 -4.22
C MET A 1 -20.39 67.85 -4.97
N ASP A 2 -19.41 67.28 -4.30
CA ASP A 2 -18.85 65.96 -4.62
C ASP A 2 -18.90 65.53 -6.09
N GLY A 3 -17.71 65.47 -6.69
CA GLY A 3 -17.43 64.66 -7.87
C GLY A 3 -16.20 65.10 -8.66
N PRO A 4 -14.96 64.85 -8.20
CA PRO A 4 -13.77 65.08 -9.01
C PRO A 4 -13.34 63.84 -9.82
N ARG A 5 -12.89 64.09 -11.05
CA ARG A 5 -11.73 63.47 -11.73
C ARG A 5 -11.54 61.95 -11.56
N LEU A 6 -11.91 61.18 -12.58
CA LEU A 6 -11.19 59.96 -12.92
C LEU A 6 -10.19 60.26 -14.04
N LEU A 7 -9.00 60.69 -13.60
CA LEU A 7 -7.77 60.52 -14.34
C LEU A 7 -7.45 59.02 -14.34
N LEU A 8 -7.35 58.44 -15.54
CA LEU A 8 -6.39 57.35 -15.78
C LEU A 8 -5.03 57.83 -15.27
N PRO A 9 -4.32 56.99 -14.51
CA PRO A 9 -3.08 56.54 -15.11
C PRO A 9 -2.64 55.13 -14.67
N ASN A 10 -1.76 54.59 -15.51
CA ASN A 10 -0.68 53.65 -15.19
C ASN A 10 -0.97 52.15 -15.24
N ALA A 11 -0.54 51.61 -16.38
CA ALA A 11 0.57 50.66 -16.43
C ALA A 11 0.36 49.38 -15.61
N VAL A 12 -0.27 48.41 -16.26
CA VAL A 12 -0.10 46.99 -15.98
C VAL A 12 1.38 46.65 -16.17
N PRO A 13 2.13 46.27 -15.13
CA PRO A 13 3.42 45.66 -15.36
C PRO A 13 3.16 44.24 -15.87
N ILE A 14 3.41 44.04 -17.15
CA ILE A 14 3.61 42.73 -17.78
C ILE A 14 4.86 42.13 -17.13
N PHE A 15 4.72 41.54 -15.94
CA PHE A 15 5.72 40.65 -15.37
C PHE A 15 5.57 39.31 -16.07
N LEU A 16 6.28 39.23 -17.19
CA LEU A 16 6.71 38.02 -17.87
C LEU A 16 7.65 37.23 -16.93
N ALA A 17 7.09 36.76 -15.81
CA ALA A 17 7.77 35.87 -14.90
C ALA A 17 7.85 34.49 -15.57
N LYS A 18 9.02 34.24 -16.17
CA LYS A 18 9.60 32.93 -16.51
C LYS A 18 8.62 31.76 -16.20
N LEU A 19 7.86 31.33 -17.20
CA LEU A 19 7.32 29.98 -17.21
C LEU A 19 8.52 29.04 -17.03
N ARG A 20 8.67 28.48 -15.82
CA ARG A 20 9.57 27.34 -15.63
C ARG A 20 9.11 26.28 -16.63
N PRO A 21 10.01 25.68 -17.41
CA PRO A 21 9.62 24.59 -18.28
C PRO A 21 8.95 23.53 -17.40
N HIS A 22 7.69 23.24 -17.73
CA HIS A 22 6.94 22.14 -17.16
C HIS A 22 7.86 20.93 -17.25
N ARG A 23 8.30 20.42 -16.09
CA ARG A 23 9.17 19.26 -16.01
C ARG A 23 8.36 18.12 -16.63
N LEU A 24 8.59 17.83 -17.91
CA LEU A 24 7.98 16.68 -18.58
C LEU A 24 8.30 15.48 -17.71
N ILE A 25 7.26 14.92 -17.09
CA ILE A 25 7.36 13.70 -16.32
C ILE A 25 7.75 12.64 -17.33
N GLU A 26 9.01 12.24 -17.32
CA GLU A 26 9.54 11.22 -18.20
C GLU A 26 8.70 9.94 -17.98
N PRO A 27 8.04 9.40 -19.02
CA PRO A 27 7.18 8.23 -18.85
C PRO A 27 8.00 7.08 -18.28
N GLN A 28 7.48 6.41 -17.25
CA GLN A 28 8.17 5.36 -16.48
C GLN A 28 8.78 4.25 -17.35
N ASN A 29 8.24 4.06 -18.56
CA ASN A 29 8.74 3.12 -19.56
C ASN A 29 10.19 3.43 -19.99
N GLN A 30 10.54 4.72 -20.14
CA GLN A 30 11.88 5.15 -20.58
C GLN A 30 12.94 4.97 -19.48
N LYS A 31 12.55 5.12 -18.20
CA LYS A 31 13.43 4.87 -17.05
C LYS A 31 13.75 3.39 -16.89
N ARG A 32 12.79 2.51 -17.23
CA ARG A 32 12.98 1.06 -17.26
C ARG A 32 13.96 0.66 -18.35
N GLU A 33 13.82 1.18 -19.56
CA GLU A 33 14.73 0.87 -20.67
C GLU A 33 16.19 1.27 -20.41
N ARG A 34 16.42 2.46 -19.81
CA ARG A 34 17.77 2.90 -19.40
C ARG A 34 18.37 2.04 -18.28
N ARG A 35 17.54 1.47 -17.40
CA ARG A 35 17.97 0.57 -16.33
C ARG A 35 18.31 -0.82 -16.88
N THR A 36 17.53 -1.33 -17.83
CA THR A 36 17.78 -2.62 -18.49
C THR A 36 19.06 -2.58 -19.33
N LYS A 37 19.30 -1.49 -20.08
CA LYS A 37 20.56 -1.32 -20.85
C LYS A 37 21.81 -1.31 -19.94
N ARG A 38 21.73 -0.69 -18.75
CA ARG A 38 22.83 -0.71 -17.78
C ARG A 38 23.13 -2.08 -17.17
N ILE A 39 22.10 -2.91 -16.96
CA ILE A 39 22.26 -4.27 -16.43
C ILE A 39 22.86 -5.20 -17.49
N LEU A 40 22.48 -5.04 -18.77
CA LEU A 40 23.01 -5.85 -19.85
C LEU A 40 24.52 -5.61 -20.09
N GLU A 41 24.96 -4.34 -20.00
CA GLU A 41 26.38 -4.00 -20.12
C GLU A 41 27.22 -4.51 -18.94
N GLN A 42 26.67 -4.47 -17.71
CA GLN A 42 27.39 -4.93 -16.52
C GLN A 42 27.45 -6.46 -16.39
N GLY A 43 26.48 -7.19 -16.96
CA GLY A 43 26.48 -8.66 -16.97
C GLY A 43 27.51 -9.29 -17.93
N CYS A 44 28.00 -8.56 -18.92
CA CYS A 44 28.91 -9.09 -19.94
C CYS A 44 30.37 -9.24 -19.46
N LEU A 45 30.75 -8.56 -18.35
CA LEU A 45 32.13 -8.59 -17.84
C LEU A 45 32.42 -9.70 -16.81
N SER A 46 31.40 -10.38 -16.26
CA SER A 46 31.59 -11.32 -15.14
C SER A 46 31.82 -12.79 -15.53
N VAL A 47 31.65 -13.18 -16.79
CA VAL A 47 31.67 -14.61 -17.19
C VAL A 47 33.07 -15.11 -17.59
N ALA A 48 34.09 -14.24 -17.61
CA ALA A 48 35.43 -14.58 -18.10
C ALA A 48 36.38 -15.25 -17.08
N MET A 49 35.96 -15.58 -15.85
CA MET A 49 36.87 -15.96 -14.75
C MET A 49 36.71 -17.39 -14.18
N SER A 50 36.07 -18.33 -14.88
CA SER A 50 35.81 -19.68 -14.34
C SER A 50 36.57 -20.85 -14.99
N ILE A 51 37.68 -20.59 -15.67
CA ILE A 51 38.49 -21.66 -16.28
C ILE A 51 39.91 -21.56 -15.69
N VAL A 52 40.49 -22.73 -15.37
CA VAL A 52 41.88 -22.98 -14.92
C VAL A 52 42.13 -23.02 -13.40
N ASN A 53 41.83 -24.16 -12.76
CA ASN A 53 42.85 -25.00 -12.07
C ASN A 53 42.21 -26.32 -11.59
N ARG A 54 42.37 -27.44 -12.30
CA ARG A 54 43.54 -28.34 -12.33
C ARG A 54 43.45 -29.45 -11.26
N THR A 55 42.91 -30.56 -11.73
CA THR A 55 43.37 -31.94 -11.49
C THR A 55 44.77 -32.07 -10.88
N SER A 56 44.94 -32.88 -9.84
CA SER A 56 45.80 -34.07 -9.90
C SER A 56 45.84 -34.79 -8.55
N PHE A 57 45.96 -36.12 -8.65
CA PHE A 57 46.93 -36.96 -7.94
C PHE A 57 46.46 -38.05 -6.94
N TYR A 58 46.73 -39.28 -7.41
CA TYR A 58 47.01 -40.55 -6.75
C TYR A 58 45.86 -41.34 -6.11
N GLY A 59 45.58 -42.50 -6.72
CA GLY A 59 44.93 -43.61 -6.04
C GLY A 59 45.91 -44.41 -5.18
N VAL A 60 45.39 -45.00 -4.10
CA VAL A 60 45.92 -46.22 -3.44
C VAL A 60 44.72 -46.97 -2.85
N ALA A 61 44.75 -48.29 -2.96
CA ALA A 61 43.76 -49.23 -2.46
C ALA A 61 43.93 -49.55 -0.94
N ILE A 62 43.19 -50.59 -0.49
CA ILE A 62 43.32 -51.45 0.72
C ILE A 62 42.58 -51.02 2.04
N PRO A 63 42.27 -51.95 2.99
CA PRO A 63 40.92 -52.51 3.21
C PRO A 63 40.44 -52.46 4.70
N SER A 64 39.32 -53.15 4.98
CA SER A 64 38.70 -53.48 6.27
C SER A 64 39.58 -53.49 7.52
N SER A 65 39.10 -52.87 8.62
CA SER A 65 39.21 -53.40 9.99
C SER A 65 38.23 -52.71 10.94
N THR A 66 37.63 -53.54 11.78
CA THR A 66 36.77 -53.30 12.95
C THR A 66 37.31 -52.26 13.92
N LEU A 67 36.46 -51.35 14.41
CA LEU A 67 36.63 -50.74 15.74
C LEU A 67 35.24 -50.49 16.38
N THR A 68 35.00 -51.26 17.42
CA THR A 68 33.92 -51.14 18.40
C THR A 68 33.97 -49.79 19.10
N SER A 69 32.85 -49.05 19.09
CA SER A 69 32.65 -47.87 19.95
C SER A 69 31.47 -48.11 20.88
N THR A 70 31.78 -48.28 22.15
CA THR A 70 30.86 -48.33 23.28
C THR A 70 30.25 -46.95 23.52
N VAL A 71 29.06 -46.72 22.98
CA VAL A 71 28.26 -45.54 23.32
C VAL A 71 27.64 -45.76 24.71
N ARG A 72 28.16 -45.05 25.71
CA ARG A 72 27.53 -44.91 27.04
C ARG A 72 26.14 -44.28 26.85
N ALA A 73 25.09 -45.06 27.10
CA ALA A 73 23.73 -44.57 27.24
C ALA A 73 23.64 -43.66 28.47
N ARG A 74 23.14 -42.43 28.30
CA ARG A 74 22.72 -41.57 29.41
C ARG A 74 21.29 -41.94 29.81
N PRO A 75 20.96 -42.07 31.11
CA PRO A 75 19.61 -42.40 31.54
C PRO A 75 18.66 -41.24 31.27
N PHE A 76 17.51 -41.58 30.69
CA PHE A 76 16.36 -40.71 30.43
C PHE A 76 15.74 -40.30 31.76
N SER A 77 15.96 -39.06 32.19
CA SER A 77 15.23 -38.50 33.33
C SER A 77 13.77 -38.29 32.94
N THR A 78 12.88 -39.05 33.57
CA THR A 78 11.44 -38.90 33.50
C THR A 78 11.03 -37.54 34.06
N ILE A 79 10.73 -36.59 33.17
CA ILE A 79 10.06 -35.34 33.55
C ILE A 79 8.59 -35.69 33.82
N HIS A 80 8.21 -35.71 35.09
CA HIS A 80 6.82 -35.72 35.52
C HIS A 80 6.16 -34.39 35.15
N TYR A 81 5.33 -34.38 34.11
CA TYR A 81 4.44 -33.26 33.81
C TYR A 81 3.20 -33.33 34.74
N PRO A 82 2.81 -32.24 35.42
CA PRO A 82 1.63 -32.24 36.26
C PRO A 82 0.33 -32.36 35.44
N PRO A 83 -0.76 -32.91 36.02
CA PRO A 83 -2.04 -33.04 35.34
C PRO A 83 -2.63 -31.65 35.03
N ARG A 84 -2.95 -31.38 33.76
CA ARG A 84 -3.75 -30.21 33.38
C ARG A 84 -5.18 -30.43 33.86
N HIS A 85 -5.54 -29.82 34.98
CA HIS A 85 -6.94 -29.63 35.35
C HIS A 85 -7.63 -28.74 34.31
N GLY A 86 -8.83 -29.16 33.91
CA GLY A 86 -9.57 -28.67 32.76
C GLY A 86 -9.77 -27.15 32.75
N LEU A 87 -9.45 -26.54 31.61
CA LEU A 87 -9.83 -25.17 31.31
C LEU A 87 -11.34 -25.16 30.98
N PRO A 88 -12.13 -24.20 31.51
CA PRO A 88 -13.54 -24.12 31.18
C PRO A 88 -13.70 -23.81 29.70
N THR A 89 -14.25 -24.76 28.94
CA THR A 89 -14.89 -24.51 27.65
C THR A 89 -16.16 -23.71 27.91
N GLY A 90 -16.05 -22.39 27.92
CA GLY A 90 -17.17 -21.48 28.06
C GLY A 90 -16.81 -20.12 27.49
N ILE A 91 -17.68 -19.60 26.63
CA ILE A 91 -17.55 -18.38 25.82
C ILE A 91 -16.74 -18.61 24.52
N ARG A 92 -17.35 -19.33 23.57
CA ARG A 92 -17.08 -19.07 22.16
C ARG A 92 -18.02 -17.95 21.73
N ALA A 93 -17.41 -16.85 21.28
CA ALA A 93 -18.04 -15.61 20.89
C ALA A 93 -19.31 -15.81 20.06
N GLU A 94 -20.38 -15.11 20.46
CA GLU A 94 -21.53 -14.79 19.62
C GLU A 94 -21.02 -14.02 18.39
N GLN A 95 -20.74 -14.75 17.32
CA GLN A 95 -20.49 -14.15 16.02
C GLN A 95 -21.85 -13.98 15.37
N SER A 96 -22.44 -12.81 15.57
CA SER A 96 -23.50 -12.33 14.69
C SER A 96 -23.03 -12.54 13.25
N ALA A 97 -23.90 -13.10 12.42
CA ALA A 97 -23.64 -13.37 11.00
C ALA A 97 -23.54 -12.03 10.25
N VAL A 98 -22.43 -11.32 10.47
CA VAL A 98 -22.11 -10.08 9.77
C VAL A 98 -21.59 -10.47 8.40
N ASP A 99 -22.26 -9.96 7.37
CA ASP A 99 -21.94 -10.24 5.98
C ASP A 99 -20.47 -9.93 5.70
N PRO A 100 -19.78 -10.73 4.86
CA PRO A 100 -18.38 -10.51 4.55
C PRO A 100 -18.12 -9.13 3.93
N ALA A 101 -19.12 -8.55 3.26
CA ALA A 101 -19.10 -7.19 2.74
C ALA A 101 -19.03 -6.13 3.85
N ASP A 102 -19.81 -6.29 4.92
CA ASP A 102 -19.80 -5.34 6.04
C ASP A 102 -18.44 -5.34 6.77
N LYS A 103 -17.78 -6.51 6.84
CA LYS A 103 -16.43 -6.63 7.43
C LYS A 103 -15.38 -5.90 6.60
N SER A 104 -15.45 -5.97 5.26
CA SER A 104 -14.50 -5.25 4.40
C SER A 104 -14.74 -3.75 4.45
N VAL A 105 -16.00 -3.32 4.48
CA VAL A 105 -16.39 -1.90 4.66
C VAL A 105 -15.88 -1.37 5.99
N GLU A 106 -16.12 -2.07 7.11
CA GLU A 106 -15.64 -1.66 8.43
C GLU A 106 -14.10 -1.56 8.48
N THR A 107 -13.41 -2.51 7.84
CA THR A 107 -11.95 -2.46 7.72
C THR A 107 -11.50 -1.21 6.96
N MET A 108 -12.17 -0.87 5.86
CA MET A 108 -11.84 0.31 5.06
C MET A 108 -12.23 1.62 5.72
N ARG A 109 -13.29 1.64 6.52
CA ARG A 109 -13.68 2.76 7.37
C ARG A 109 -12.59 3.09 8.37
N LYS A 110 -12.17 2.10 9.19
CA LYS A 110 -11.09 2.28 10.19
C LYS A 110 -9.77 2.71 9.53
N PHE A 111 -9.44 2.13 8.39
CA PHE A 111 -8.28 2.56 7.61
C PHE A 111 -8.37 4.03 7.24
N SER A 112 -9.52 4.49 6.75
CA SER A 112 -9.72 5.86 6.29
C SER A 112 -9.60 6.85 7.45
N GLU A 113 -10.23 6.57 8.59
CA GLU A 113 -10.11 7.42 9.79
C GLU A 113 -8.67 7.49 10.29
N GLN A 114 -8.00 6.35 10.38
CA GLN A 114 -6.61 6.29 10.84
C GLN A 114 -5.69 7.04 9.88
N TYR A 115 -5.89 6.91 8.57
CA TYR A 115 -5.05 7.57 7.57
C TYR A 115 -5.31 9.08 7.53
N ALA A 116 -6.56 9.52 7.66
CA ALA A 116 -6.93 10.92 7.74
C ALA A 116 -6.21 11.62 8.91
N ARG A 117 -6.24 11.00 10.10
CA ARG A 117 -5.52 11.47 11.30
C ARG A 117 -4.00 11.50 11.12
N ARG A 118 -3.44 10.49 10.43
CA ARG A 118 -1.98 10.38 10.24
C ARG A 118 -1.43 11.35 9.19
N SER A 119 -2.27 11.79 8.26
CA SER A 119 -1.86 12.64 7.14
C SER A 119 -2.37 14.08 7.25
N ASP A 120 -2.99 14.44 8.37
CA ASP A 120 -3.61 15.75 8.61
C ASP A 120 -4.55 16.16 7.47
N THR A 121 -5.38 15.22 7.02
CA THR A 121 -6.42 15.45 6.01
C THR A 121 -7.80 15.20 6.61
N PHE A 122 -8.82 15.75 5.96
CA PHE A 122 -10.20 15.70 6.39
C PHE A 122 -11.06 15.04 5.32
N PHE A 123 -12.20 14.51 5.74
CA PHE A 123 -13.21 14.00 4.82
C PHE A 123 -13.93 15.15 4.10
N CYS A 124 -14.56 14.83 2.97
CA CYS A 124 -15.44 15.77 2.29
C CYS A 124 -16.56 16.26 3.24
N VAL A 125 -16.99 17.50 3.07
CA VAL A 125 -18.19 18.05 3.73
C VAL A 125 -19.42 17.20 3.46
N ASP A 126 -19.51 16.61 2.26
CA ASP A 126 -20.53 15.64 1.91
C ASP A 126 -20.06 14.21 2.26
N LYS A 127 -20.70 13.62 3.27
CA LYS A 127 -20.41 12.24 3.71
C LYS A 127 -20.80 11.19 2.69
N SER A 128 -21.75 11.47 1.79
CA SER A 128 -22.15 10.51 0.75
C SER A 128 -20.96 10.15 -0.16
N VAL A 129 -20.14 11.14 -0.53
CA VAL A 129 -18.90 10.93 -1.29
C VAL A 129 -17.94 10.02 -0.54
N THR A 130 -17.74 10.30 0.76
CA THR A 130 -16.85 9.53 1.62
C THR A 130 -17.29 8.07 1.71
N SER A 131 -18.59 7.83 1.93
CA SER A 131 -19.19 6.50 2.03
C SER A 131 -19.07 5.69 0.73
N VAL A 132 -19.40 6.29 -0.43
CA VAL A 132 -19.31 5.63 -1.74
C VAL A 132 -17.87 5.21 -2.05
N VAL A 133 -16.90 6.08 -1.73
CA VAL A 133 -15.48 5.76 -1.95
C VAL A 133 -15.01 4.64 -1.02
N ILE A 134 -15.38 4.66 0.27
CA ILE A 134 -15.04 3.60 1.23
C ILE A 134 -15.61 2.25 0.77
N LYS A 135 -16.86 2.23 0.32
CA LYS A 135 -17.49 1.01 -0.23
C LYS A 135 -16.73 0.52 -1.47
N GLY A 136 -16.46 1.40 -2.43
CA GLY A 136 -15.72 1.01 -3.64
C GLY A 136 -14.31 0.47 -3.35
N LEU A 137 -13.62 1.02 -2.34
CA LEU A 137 -12.35 0.49 -1.87
C LEU A 137 -12.51 -0.90 -1.23
N ALA A 138 -13.57 -1.12 -0.46
CA ALA A 138 -13.89 -2.40 0.16
C ALA A 138 -14.22 -3.46 -0.89
N ASP A 139 -14.99 -3.12 -1.92
CA ASP A 139 -15.36 -4.00 -3.03
C ASP A 139 -14.11 -4.44 -3.83
N HIS A 140 -13.22 -3.50 -4.15
CA HIS A 140 -11.94 -3.82 -4.79
C HIS A 140 -11.02 -4.64 -3.88
N LYS A 141 -11.02 -4.38 -2.56
CA LYS A 141 -10.26 -5.20 -1.62
C LYS A 141 -10.75 -6.65 -1.60
N THR A 142 -12.05 -6.88 -1.62
CA THR A 142 -12.62 -8.23 -1.63
C THR A 142 -12.43 -8.94 -2.98
N SER A 143 -12.60 -8.23 -4.09
CA SER A 143 -12.53 -8.82 -5.45
C SER A 143 -11.11 -8.98 -6.01
N LEU A 144 -10.22 -8.00 -5.76
CA LEU A 144 -8.86 -7.96 -6.31
C LEU A 144 -7.79 -8.30 -5.25
N GLY A 145 -8.16 -8.36 -3.97
CA GLY A 145 -7.25 -8.55 -2.84
C GLY A 145 -6.56 -7.26 -2.37
N ALA A 146 -6.74 -6.14 -3.08
CA ALA A 146 -6.14 -4.84 -2.75
C ALA A 146 -7.15 -3.69 -2.96
N PRO A 147 -7.10 -2.64 -2.13
CA PRO A 147 -8.04 -1.52 -2.21
C PRO A 147 -7.67 -0.57 -3.36
N LEU A 148 -7.93 -1.00 -4.60
CA LEU A 148 -7.66 -0.21 -5.80
C LEU A 148 -8.56 1.03 -5.84
N CYS A 149 -8.02 2.19 -6.20
CA CYS A 149 -8.76 3.45 -6.25
C CYS A 149 -10.02 3.35 -7.15
N PRO A 150 -11.25 3.58 -6.62
CA PRO A 150 -12.50 3.36 -7.35
C PRO A 150 -12.85 4.47 -8.34
N CYS A 151 -12.33 5.68 -8.17
CA CYS A 151 -12.63 6.85 -9.01
C CYS A 151 -11.77 6.92 -10.29
N ARG A 152 -11.26 5.78 -10.78
CA ARG A 152 -10.48 5.70 -12.01
C ARG A 152 -10.97 4.53 -12.85
N HIS A 153 -10.85 4.70 -14.17
CA HIS A 153 -11.01 3.63 -15.12
C HIS A 153 -9.67 2.90 -15.33
N TYR A 154 -9.73 1.57 -15.48
CA TYR A 154 -8.58 0.70 -15.72
C TYR A 154 -8.95 -0.32 -16.79
N ASP A 155 -8.03 -0.58 -17.72
CA ASP A 155 -8.21 -1.64 -18.72
C ASP A 155 -8.08 -3.03 -18.08
N ASP A 156 -7.08 -3.22 -17.21
CA ASP A 156 -6.89 -4.44 -16.41
C ASP A 156 -6.70 -4.10 -14.93
N LYS A 157 -7.80 -4.20 -14.17
CA LYS A 157 -7.81 -3.96 -12.72
C LYS A 157 -6.89 -4.90 -11.94
N ALA A 158 -6.74 -6.16 -12.38
CA ALA A 158 -5.93 -7.15 -11.67
C ALA A 158 -4.44 -6.88 -11.84
N ALA A 159 -4.00 -6.47 -13.04
CA ALA A 159 -2.63 -6.05 -13.27
C ALA A 159 -2.27 -4.80 -12.44
N GLU A 160 -3.14 -3.79 -12.40
CA GLU A 160 -2.91 -2.55 -11.65
C GLU A 160 -2.90 -2.77 -10.13
N ALA A 161 -3.80 -3.62 -9.62
CA ALA A 161 -3.81 -4.02 -8.22
C ALA A 161 -2.50 -4.71 -7.80
N LYS A 162 -1.91 -5.53 -8.69
CA LYS A 162 -0.59 -6.16 -8.47
C LYS A 162 0.56 -5.16 -8.54
N GLN A 163 0.51 -4.17 -9.43
CA GLN A 163 1.52 -3.11 -9.53
C GLN A 163 1.51 -2.20 -8.30
N GLY A 164 0.32 -1.90 -7.77
CA GLY A 164 0.14 -1.18 -6.52
C GLY A 164 0.33 0.34 -6.58
N PHE A 165 0.48 0.93 -7.77
CA PHE A 165 0.57 2.38 -7.93
C PHE A 165 -0.72 3.09 -7.46
N TRP A 166 -1.87 2.50 -7.80
CA TRP A 166 -3.21 3.01 -7.50
C TRP A 166 -3.89 2.34 -6.30
N ASN A 167 -3.19 1.46 -5.59
CA ASN A 167 -3.71 0.88 -4.34
C ASN A 167 -3.74 1.98 -3.26
N CYS A 168 -4.87 2.12 -2.61
CA CYS A 168 -5.07 3.14 -1.57
C CYS A 168 -4.19 2.84 -0.34
N PRO A 169 -3.39 3.80 0.16
CA PRO A 169 -3.21 5.17 -0.34
C PRO A 169 -2.28 5.22 -1.56
N CYS A 170 -2.78 5.77 -2.68
CA CYS A 170 -2.08 5.76 -3.97
C CYS A 170 -0.82 6.66 -3.94
N VAL A 171 0.04 6.52 -4.95
CA VAL A 171 1.29 7.28 -5.03
C VAL A 171 1.07 8.81 -4.94
N PRO A 172 0.13 9.44 -5.69
CA PRO A 172 -0.13 10.87 -5.56
C PRO A 172 -0.54 11.30 -4.14
N MET A 173 -1.35 10.48 -3.47
CA MET A 173 -1.76 10.76 -2.09
C MET A 173 -0.57 10.70 -1.13
N ARG A 174 0.29 9.68 -1.26
CA ARG A 174 1.45 9.51 -0.38
C ARG A 174 2.52 10.57 -0.58
N GLU A 175 2.75 11.01 -1.80
CA GLU A 175 3.82 11.94 -2.13
C GLU A 175 3.41 13.41 -2.00
N ARG A 176 2.15 13.73 -2.31
CA ARG A 176 1.67 15.11 -2.45
C ARG A 176 0.34 15.42 -1.76
N LYS A 177 -0.26 14.45 -1.06
CA LYS A 177 -1.61 14.57 -0.47
C LYS A 177 -2.71 14.90 -1.49
N GLU A 178 -2.52 14.48 -2.74
CA GLU A 178 -3.51 14.65 -3.82
C GLU A 178 -4.45 13.42 -3.88
N CYS A 179 -5.70 13.58 -3.43
CA CYS A 179 -6.72 12.53 -3.49
C CYS A 179 -7.82 12.88 -4.51
N HIS A 180 -7.79 12.25 -5.69
CA HIS A 180 -8.83 12.45 -6.71
C HIS A 180 -10.23 12.03 -6.24
N CYS A 181 -10.32 11.04 -5.34
CA CYS A 181 -11.60 10.55 -4.83
C CYS A 181 -12.27 11.51 -3.84
N MET A 182 -11.61 12.61 -3.45
CA MET A 182 -12.08 13.51 -2.39
C MET A 182 -12.27 12.82 -1.02
N LEU A 183 -11.57 11.70 -0.79
CA LEU A 183 -11.57 11.00 0.49
C LEU A 183 -10.60 11.64 1.49
N PHE A 184 -9.46 12.11 1.03
CA PHE A 184 -8.46 12.76 1.88
C PHE A 184 -8.18 14.15 1.33
N LEU A 185 -8.81 15.15 1.93
CA LEU A 185 -8.69 16.55 1.51
C LEU A 185 -7.81 17.31 2.50
N THR A 186 -6.94 18.17 2.00
CA THR A 186 -6.19 19.09 2.83
C THR A 186 -7.12 20.18 3.38
N PRO A 187 -6.82 20.79 4.54
CA PRO A 187 -7.71 21.78 5.17
C PRO A 187 -7.92 23.06 4.34
N ASP A 188 -7.07 23.31 3.34
CA ASP A 188 -7.19 24.42 2.39
C ASP A 188 -8.12 24.12 1.20
N ASN A 189 -8.64 22.89 1.09
CA ASN A 189 -9.57 22.52 0.03
C ASN A 189 -11.00 23.02 0.35
N ASP A 190 -11.67 23.63 -0.62
CA ASP A 190 -13.03 24.19 -0.45
C ASP A 190 -14.09 23.15 -0.06
N PHE A 191 -13.86 21.87 -0.35
CA PHE A 191 -14.76 20.77 -0.01
C PHE A 191 -14.35 20.02 1.26
N ALA A 192 -13.24 20.39 1.90
CA ALA A 192 -12.81 19.77 3.14
C ALA A 192 -13.78 20.14 4.27
N GLY A 193 -14.35 19.13 4.91
CA GLY A 193 -15.04 19.30 6.18
C GLY A 193 -14.05 19.40 7.34
N THR A 194 -14.57 19.33 8.57
CA THR A 194 -13.76 19.32 9.79
C THR A 194 -13.53 17.91 10.35
N ASP A 195 -14.22 16.91 9.81
CA ASP A 195 -14.25 15.59 10.44
C ASP A 195 -13.22 14.64 9.83
N GLN A 196 -12.65 13.83 10.71
CA GLN A 196 -11.76 12.70 10.39
C GLN A 196 -12.36 11.38 10.87
N THR A 197 -13.66 11.38 11.15
CA THR A 197 -14.45 10.24 11.61
C THR A 197 -15.68 10.07 10.75
N ILE A 198 -16.09 8.83 10.57
CA ILE A 198 -17.34 8.47 9.90
C ILE A 198 -17.86 7.18 10.54
N THR A 199 -19.13 7.15 10.91
CA THR A 199 -19.74 6.00 11.58
C THR A 199 -20.25 4.98 10.56
N MET A 200 -20.57 3.76 11.02
CA MET A 200 -21.09 2.73 10.11
C MET A 200 -22.51 3.05 9.65
N GLU A 201 -23.28 3.75 10.48
CA GLU A 201 -24.63 4.20 10.17
C GLU A 201 -24.60 5.15 8.97
N GLU A 202 -23.73 6.17 9.00
CA GLU A 202 -23.54 7.14 7.90
C GLU A 202 -23.18 6.46 6.57
N ILE A 203 -22.35 5.41 6.62
CA ILE A 203 -21.99 4.63 5.43
C ILE A 203 -23.17 3.79 4.95
N SER A 204 -23.89 3.14 5.85
CA SER A 204 -25.02 2.28 5.48
C SER A 204 -26.22 3.07 4.90
N GLU A 205 -26.52 4.24 5.44
CA GLU A 205 -27.62 5.11 5.00
C GLU A 205 -27.40 5.58 3.56
N THR A 206 -26.19 6.02 3.25
CA THR A 206 -25.83 6.54 1.93
C THR A 206 -25.70 5.44 0.87
N VAL A 207 -25.38 4.21 1.27
CA VAL A 207 -25.26 3.07 0.35
C VAL A 207 -26.61 2.44 0.01
N ASN A 208 -27.55 2.43 0.95
CA ASN A 208 -28.87 1.81 0.77
C ASN A 208 -29.95 2.80 0.28
N GLY A 209 -29.72 4.11 0.44
CA GLY A 209 -30.65 5.18 0.05
C GLY A 209 -30.45 5.74 -1.36
N ALA A 210 -29.60 5.12 -2.19
CA ALA A 210 -29.29 5.54 -3.56
C ALA A 210 -29.89 4.61 -4.62
#